data_AF-A0A3B9L8M3-F1
#
_entry.id   AF-A0A3B9L8M3-F1
#
_cell.length_a   1.000
_cell.length_b   1.000
_cell.length_c   1.000
_cell.angle_alpha   90.00
_cell.angle_beta   90.00
_cell.angle_gamma   90.00
#
_symmetry.space_group_name_H-M   'P 1'
#
loop_
_entity.id
_entity.type
_entity.pdbx_description
1 polymer ?
#
loop_
_entity_poly.entity_id
_entity_poly.type
_entity_poly.pdbx_seq_one_letter_code
_entity_poly.pdbx_strand_id
1 'polypeptide(L)'
;NKEVKIPLPSSLKKIEKGMKLLGMGKQSDELVLKMNRAAEAAVPEAKALLIDSVKKMSVADAKAILTGPNDAATQYFKKTTSAQMAAKFLPIVQKATEKVQLAETYNKYAEMGSKFGVVKKEDAKIEQYVTNKALDGVYLMIAKEEAAIRQDPVGQASGLLKKVFGAIGS
;
A
#
# COMPACT_ATOMS: atom_id res chain seq x y z
N ASN A 1 3.90 4.91 11.28
CA ASN A 1 3.28 6.09 10.64
C ASN A 1 1.76 5.88 10.60
N LYS A 2 0.94 6.82 11.10
CA LYS A 2 -0.54 6.64 11.20
C LYS A 2 -1.22 6.68 9.82
N GLU A 3 -0.60 7.31 8.84
CA GLU A 3 -1.20 7.59 7.53
C GLU A 3 -1.25 6.39 6.60
N VAL A 4 -0.35 5.43 6.81
CA VAL A 4 -0.31 4.14 6.10
C VAL A 4 -0.92 3.01 6.93
N LYS A 5 -1.53 3.33 8.09
CA LYS A 5 -2.17 2.33 8.93
C LYS A 5 -3.35 1.75 8.17
N ILE A 6 -3.36 0.44 8.01
CA ILE A 6 -4.47 -0.28 7.38
C ILE A 6 -5.57 -0.47 8.41
N PRO A 7 -6.75 0.17 8.23
CA PRO A 7 -7.89 -0.07 9.09
C PRO A 7 -8.59 -1.37 8.67
N LEU A 8 -9.45 -1.89 9.54
CA LEU A 8 -10.39 -2.93 9.13
C LEU A 8 -11.24 -2.46 7.93
N PRO A 9 -11.56 -3.37 7.00
CA PRO A 9 -12.61 -3.19 6.00
C PRO A 9 -13.89 -2.67 6.66
N SER A 10 -14.65 -1.84 5.93
CA SER A 10 -15.90 -1.25 6.43
C SER A 10 -16.92 -2.31 6.91
N SER A 11 -16.97 -3.46 6.25
CA SER A 11 -17.75 -4.63 6.65
C SER A 11 -17.31 -5.19 8.01
N LEU A 12 -16.01 -5.30 8.27
CA LEU A 12 -15.47 -5.72 9.56
C LEU A 12 -15.60 -4.66 10.65
N LYS A 13 -15.52 -3.37 10.33
CA LYS A 13 -15.72 -2.30 11.32
C LYS A 13 -17.09 -2.36 11.99
N LYS A 14 -18.13 -2.79 11.26
CA LYS A 14 -19.48 -2.97 11.82
C LYS A 14 -19.50 -4.15 12.80
N ILE A 15 -18.86 -5.26 12.42
CA ILE A 15 -18.75 -6.47 13.25
C ILE A 15 -17.89 -6.19 14.49
N GLU A 16 -16.77 -5.47 14.34
CA GLU A 16 -15.90 -5.03 15.44
C GLU A 16 -16.67 -4.29 16.52
N LYS A 17 -17.52 -3.33 16.15
CA LYS A 17 -18.31 -2.57 17.14
C LYS A 17 -19.19 -3.50 17.98
N GLY A 18 -19.88 -4.45 17.34
CA GLY A 18 -20.68 -5.46 18.03
C GLY A 18 -19.82 -6.37 18.90
N MET A 19 -18.72 -6.89 18.37
CA MET A 19 -17.78 -7.76 19.10
C MET A 19 -17.15 -7.06 20.31
N LYS A 20 -16.83 -5.77 20.20
CA LYS A 20 -16.30 -4.96 21.33
C LYS A 20 -17.32 -4.84 22.45
N LEU A 21 -18.60 -4.66 22.14
CA LEU A 21 -19.69 -4.63 23.14
C LEU A 21 -19.86 -5.99 23.84
N LEU A 22 -19.52 -7.09 23.17
CA LEU A 22 -19.57 -8.46 23.69
C LEU A 22 -18.26 -8.92 24.35
N GLY A 23 -17.28 -8.03 24.56
CA GLY A 23 -16.00 -8.35 25.20
C GLY A 23 -14.94 -9.00 24.28
N MET A 24 -15.20 -9.11 22.98
CA MET A 24 -14.33 -9.74 21.97
C MET A 24 -13.38 -8.75 21.26
N GLY A 25 -13.09 -7.60 21.86
CA GLY A 25 -12.25 -6.54 21.26
C GLY A 25 -10.83 -6.99 20.89
N LYS A 26 -10.25 -7.94 21.63
CA LYS A 26 -8.87 -8.41 21.44
C LYS A 26 -8.64 -9.04 20.05
N GLN A 27 -9.61 -9.77 19.51
CA GLN A 27 -9.48 -10.43 18.20
C GLN A 27 -9.46 -9.41 17.05
N SER A 28 -10.21 -8.32 17.20
CA SER A 28 -10.21 -7.20 16.26
C SER A 28 -8.84 -6.49 16.24
N ASP A 29 -8.31 -6.19 17.43
CA ASP A 29 -7.02 -5.53 17.57
C ASP A 29 -5.87 -6.42 17.05
N GLU A 30 -5.95 -7.74 17.28
CA GLU A 30 -5.00 -8.71 16.73
C GLU A 30 -5.06 -8.74 15.19
N LEU A 31 -6.24 -8.77 14.59
CA LEU A 31 -6.37 -8.72 13.13
C LEU A 31 -5.77 -7.44 12.56
N VAL A 32 -6.09 -6.27 13.13
CA VAL A 32 -5.49 -4.99 12.71
C VAL A 32 -3.97 -5.04 12.81
N LEU A 33 -3.42 -5.55 13.91
CA LEU A 33 -1.98 -5.69 14.09
C LEU A 33 -1.36 -6.57 13.00
N LYS A 34 -1.95 -7.74 12.73
CA LYS A 34 -1.46 -8.69 11.72
C LYS A 34 -1.53 -8.12 10.31
N MET A 35 -2.62 -7.46 9.96
CA MET A 35 -2.78 -6.77 8.68
C MET A 35 -1.70 -5.71 8.46
N ASN A 36 -1.40 -4.90 9.48
CA ASN A 36 -0.39 -3.85 9.37
C ASN A 36 1.03 -4.44 9.29
N ARG A 37 1.34 -5.48 10.08
CA ARG A 37 2.63 -6.20 9.97
C ARG A 37 2.80 -6.87 8.62
N ALA A 38 1.74 -7.44 8.06
CA ALA A 38 1.73 -8.04 6.74
C ALA A 38 2.08 -7.02 5.66
N ALA A 39 1.43 -5.86 5.70
CA ALA A 39 1.71 -4.77 4.78
C ALA A 39 3.14 -4.24 4.92
N GLU A 40 3.59 -4.00 6.15
CA GLU A 40 4.96 -3.55 6.43
C GLU A 40 6.01 -4.53 5.90
N ALA A 41 5.78 -5.84 6.06
CA ALA A 41 6.66 -6.88 5.55
C ALA A 41 6.72 -6.95 4.02
N ALA A 42 5.69 -6.48 3.32
CA ALA A 42 5.63 -6.47 1.86
C ALA A 42 6.31 -5.24 1.24
N VAL A 43 6.34 -4.10 1.95
CA VAL A 43 6.92 -2.82 1.46
C VAL A 43 8.33 -2.95 0.85
N PRO A 44 9.27 -3.74 1.40
CA PRO A 44 10.61 -3.87 0.83
C PRO A 44 10.64 -4.30 -0.64
N GLU A 45 9.65 -5.10 -1.09
CA GLU A 45 9.55 -5.53 -2.49
C GLU A 45 9.24 -4.38 -3.46
N ALA A 46 8.64 -3.29 -2.99
CA ALA A 46 8.31 -2.14 -3.83
C ALA A 46 9.57 -1.46 -4.38
N LYS A 47 10.67 -1.43 -3.61
CA LYS A 47 11.89 -0.71 -3.98
C LYS A 47 12.45 -1.18 -5.32
N ALA A 48 12.57 -2.50 -5.50
CA ALA A 48 13.12 -3.08 -6.72
C ALA A 48 12.25 -2.74 -7.95
N LEU A 49 10.93 -2.80 -7.81
CA LEU A 49 9.98 -2.48 -8.87
C LEU A 49 10.00 -0.99 -9.24
N LEU A 50 10.10 -0.10 -8.25
CA LEU A 50 10.18 1.34 -8.49
C LEU A 50 11.48 1.70 -9.23
N ILE A 51 12.61 1.10 -8.83
CA ILE A 51 13.89 1.27 -9.54
C ILE A 51 13.80 0.77 -10.99
N ASP A 52 13.23 -0.41 -11.20
CA ASP A 52 13.04 -0.96 -12.54
C ASP A 52 12.12 -0.07 -13.40
N SER A 53 11.06 0.50 -12.82
CA SER A 53 10.20 1.45 -13.51
C SER A 53 10.94 2.73 -13.91
N VAL A 54 11.84 3.25 -13.07
CA VAL A 54 12.67 4.41 -13.44
C VAL A 54 13.59 4.05 -14.61
N LYS A 55 14.23 2.87 -14.59
CA LYS A 55 15.12 2.42 -15.66
C LYS A 55 14.41 2.27 -17.01
N LYS A 56 13.11 1.94 -16.99
CA LYS A 56 12.27 1.78 -18.17
C LYS A 56 11.55 3.06 -18.59
N MET A 57 11.74 4.17 -17.87
CA MET A 57 11.11 5.44 -18.16
C MET A 57 11.61 6.01 -19.48
N SER A 58 10.69 6.32 -20.40
CA SER A 58 11.04 6.98 -21.65
C SER A 58 11.22 8.49 -21.46
N VAL A 59 11.86 9.14 -22.43
CA VAL A 59 11.96 10.61 -22.47
C VAL A 59 10.57 11.27 -22.51
N ALA A 60 9.61 10.63 -23.17
CA ALA A 60 8.23 11.12 -23.23
C ALA A 60 7.56 11.06 -21.85
N ASP A 61 7.76 9.97 -21.10
CA ASP A 61 7.25 9.83 -19.73
C ASP A 61 7.86 10.89 -18.81
N ALA A 62 9.18 11.08 -18.88
CA ALA A 62 9.88 12.09 -18.08
C ALA A 62 9.35 13.51 -18.38
N LYS A 63 9.12 13.85 -19.66
CA LYS A 63 8.50 15.11 -20.05
C LYS A 63 7.06 15.24 -19.51
N ALA A 64 6.27 14.18 -19.60
CA ALA A 64 4.90 14.16 -19.08
C ALA A 64 4.87 14.33 -17.55
N ILE A 65 5.83 13.79 -16.82
CA ILE A 65 5.97 14.00 -15.38
C ILE A 65 6.32 15.46 -15.08
N LEU A 66 7.31 16.02 -15.79
CA LEU A 66 7.81 17.38 -15.58
C LEU A 66 6.75 18.45 -15.87
N THR A 67 5.98 18.26 -16.94
CA THR A 67 4.96 19.22 -17.40
C THR A 67 3.54 18.89 -16.92
N GLY A 68 3.38 17.76 -16.23
CA GLY A 68 2.10 17.25 -15.76
C GLY A 68 1.66 17.83 -14.41
N PRO A 69 0.50 17.36 -13.93
CA PRO A 69 -0.08 17.78 -12.64
C PRO A 69 0.83 17.42 -11.46
N ASN A 70 0.52 17.95 -10.28
CA ASN A 70 1.38 17.84 -9.09
C ASN A 70 1.67 16.40 -8.60
N ASP A 71 0.94 15.42 -9.09
CA ASP A 71 1.06 14.00 -8.77
C ASP A 71 1.47 13.13 -9.98
N ALA A 72 1.97 13.73 -11.07
CA ALA A 72 2.27 13.04 -12.31
C ALA A 72 3.28 11.89 -12.15
N ALA A 73 4.31 12.04 -11.30
CA ALA A 73 5.27 10.97 -11.02
C ALA A 73 4.60 9.81 -10.27
N THR A 74 3.75 10.13 -9.29
CA THR A 74 2.96 9.16 -8.55
C THR A 74 2.03 8.37 -9.47
N GLN A 75 1.33 9.06 -10.38
CA GLN A 75 0.47 8.41 -11.36
C GLN A 75 1.25 7.48 -12.29
N TYR A 76 2.44 7.91 -12.74
CA TYR A 76 3.34 7.09 -13.53
C TYR A 76 3.69 5.80 -12.79
N PHE A 77 4.21 5.89 -11.56
CA PHE A 77 4.58 4.71 -10.77
C PHE A 77 3.38 3.80 -10.50
N LYS A 78 2.21 4.36 -10.19
CA LYS A 78 0.97 3.58 -10.06
C LYS A 78 0.68 2.78 -11.33
N LYS A 79 0.73 3.43 -12.49
CA LYS A 79 0.43 2.80 -13.78
C LYS A 79 1.43 1.68 -14.12
N THR A 80 2.71 1.89 -13.86
CA THR A 80 3.77 0.97 -14.31
C THR A 80 4.07 -0.15 -13.32
N THR A 81 3.81 0.04 -12.03
CA THR A 81 4.24 -0.92 -10.99
C THR A 81 3.10 -1.64 -10.27
N SER A 82 1.86 -1.14 -10.27
CA SER A 82 0.79 -1.69 -9.40
C SER A 82 0.52 -3.17 -9.61
N ALA A 83 0.45 -3.65 -10.86
CA ALA A 83 0.15 -5.05 -11.14
C ALA A 83 1.25 -5.99 -10.59
N GLN A 84 2.51 -5.66 -10.84
CA GLN A 84 3.65 -6.45 -10.37
C GLN A 84 3.82 -6.34 -8.85
N MET A 85 3.55 -5.15 -8.28
CA MET A 85 3.61 -4.92 -6.84
C MET A 85 2.54 -5.76 -6.13
N ALA A 86 1.30 -5.76 -6.63
CA ALA A 86 0.23 -6.59 -6.09
C ALA A 86 0.59 -8.10 -6.16
N ALA A 87 1.14 -8.55 -7.29
CA ALA A 87 1.55 -9.94 -7.46
C ALA A 87 2.67 -10.37 -6.48
N LYS A 88 3.60 -9.47 -6.15
CA LYS A 88 4.67 -9.73 -5.17
C LYS A 88 4.21 -9.61 -3.73
N PHE A 89 3.33 -8.66 -3.44
CA PHE A 89 2.86 -8.40 -2.08
C PHE A 89 1.89 -9.48 -1.59
N LEU A 90 0.99 -9.95 -2.47
CA LEU A 90 -0.06 -10.89 -2.12
C LEU A 90 0.44 -12.14 -1.38
N PRO A 91 1.46 -12.90 -1.83
CA PRO A 91 1.92 -14.09 -1.11
C PRO A 91 2.52 -13.77 0.26
N ILE A 92 3.17 -12.62 0.42
CA ILE A 92 3.72 -12.16 1.71
C ILE A 92 2.58 -11.85 2.68
N VAL A 93 1.58 -11.12 2.18
CA VAL A 93 0.39 -10.76 2.96
C VAL A 93 -0.38 -12.01 3.37
N GLN A 94 -0.63 -12.93 2.43
CA GLN A 94 -1.31 -14.20 2.67
C GLN A 94 -0.65 -14.97 3.82
N LYS A 95 0.66 -15.17 3.76
CA LYS A 95 1.42 -15.88 4.79
C LYS A 95 1.31 -15.22 6.17
N ALA A 96 1.23 -13.89 6.21
CA ALA A 96 1.13 -13.13 7.46
C ALA A 96 -0.29 -13.14 8.06
N THR A 97 -1.32 -13.37 7.26
CA THR A 97 -2.73 -13.38 7.68
C THR A 97 -3.36 -14.78 7.81
N GLU A 98 -2.71 -15.82 7.27
CA GLU A 98 -3.23 -17.21 7.16
C GLU A 98 -3.67 -17.84 8.50
N LYS A 99 -3.15 -17.36 9.64
CA LYS A 99 -3.44 -17.94 10.97
C LYS A 99 -4.38 -17.09 11.83
N VAL A 100 -5.10 -16.14 11.23
CA VAL A 100 -6.01 -15.27 11.98
C VAL A 100 -7.44 -15.74 11.76
N GLN A 101 -8.08 -16.28 12.80
CA GLN A 101 -9.45 -16.81 12.70
C GLN A 101 -10.48 -15.77 12.22
N LEU A 102 -10.26 -14.49 12.54
CA LEU A 102 -11.09 -13.39 12.06
C LEU A 102 -10.88 -13.09 10.56
N ALA A 103 -9.70 -13.37 10.01
CA ALA A 103 -9.44 -13.32 8.56
C ALA A 103 -10.23 -14.42 7.83
N GLU A 104 -10.26 -15.65 8.36
CA GLU A 104 -11.07 -16.73 7.80
C GLU A 104 -12.56 -16.38 7.81
N THR A 105 -13.03 -15.82 8.93
CA THR A 105 -14.41 -15.37 9.11
C THR A 105 -14.76 -14.29 8.08
N TYR A 106 -13.89 -13.30 7.89
CA TYR A 106 -14.05 -12.29 6.84
C TYR A 106 -14.17 -12.92 5.46
N ASN A 107 -13.23 -13.79 5.09
CA ASN A 107 -13.18 -14.39 3.76
C ASN A 107 -14.48 -15.14 3.45
N LYS A 108 -15.08 -15.86 4.41
CA LYS A 108 -16.38 -16.53 4.23
C LYS A 108 -17.50 -15.54 3.90
N TYR A 109 -17.63 -14.45 4.66
CA TYR A 109 -18.68 -13.46 4.45
C TYR A 109 -18.45 -12.60 3.20
N ALA A 110 -17.19 -12.23 2.93
CA ALA A 110 -16.83 -11.41 1.78
C ALA A 110 -16.98 -12.18 0.47
N GLU A 111 -16.64 -13.48 0.45
CA GLU A 111 -16.90 -14.34 -0.71
C GLU A 111 -18.41 -14.50 -0.95
N MET A 112 -19.22 -14.69 0.10
CA MET A 112 -20.68 -14.72 -0.01
C MET A 112 -21.23 -13.41 -0.57
N GLY A 113 -20.82 -12.27 0.00
CA GLY A 113 -21.23 -10.94 -0.48
C GLY A 113 -20.80 -10.64 -1.92
N SER A 114 -19.66 -11.19 -2.37
CA SER A 114 -19.21 -11.06 -3.75
C SER A 114 -20.07 -11.87 -4.72
N LYS A 115 -20.50 -13.08 -4.33
CA LYS A 115 -21.44 -13.89 -5.12
C LYS A 115 -22.78 -13.19 -5.37
N PHE A 116 -23.24 -12.37 -4.41
CA PHE A 116 -24.45 -11.57 -4.53
C PHE A 116 -24.22 -10.16 -5.12
N GLY A 117 -23.00 -9.82 -5.56
CA GLY A 117 -22.68 -8.52 -6.15
C GLY A 117 -22.63 -7.35 -5.17
N VAL A 118 -22.69 -7.61 -3.87
CA VAL A 118 -22.71 -6.59 -2.79
C VAL A 118 -21.29 -6.19 -2.38
N VAL A 119 -20.30 -7.05 -2.63
CA VAL A 119 -18.87 -6.82 -2.35
C VAL A 119 -18.06 -6.94 -3.64
N LYS A 120 -17.16 -5.98 -3.88
CA LYS A 120 -16.23 -6.03 -5.02
C LYS A 120 -15.33 -7.26 -4.90
N LYS A 121 -15.00 -7.89 -6.03
CA LYS A 121 -14.13 -9.08 -6.05
C LYS A 121 -12.76 -8.78 -5.41
N GLU A 122 -12.23 -7.58 -5.61
CA GLU A 122 -10.95 -7.14 -5.03
C GLU A 122 -10.96 -7.04 -3.49
N ASP A 123 -12.14 -6.97 -2.87
CA ASP A 123 -12.33 -6.92 -1.42
C ASP A 123 -12.87 -8.25 -0.86
N ALA A 124 -13.05 -9.27 -1.71
CA ALA A 124 -13.64 -10.57 -1.33
C ALA A 124 -12.75 -11.39 -0.37
N LYS A 125 -11.50 -10.96 -0.18
CA LYS A 125 -10.48 -11.63 0.62
C LYS A 125 -9.65 -10.61 1.40
N ILE A 126 -9.39 -10.87 2.68
CA ILE A 126 -8.68 -9.91 3.54
C ILE A 126 -7.28 -9.65 3.04
N GLU A 127 -6.67 -10.65 2.41
CA GLU A 127 -5.31 -10.62 1.91
C GLU A 127 -5.22 -9.70 0.69
N GLN A 128 -6.25 -9.71 -0.17
CA GLN A 128 -6.36 -8.79 -1.28
C GLN A 128 -6.60 -7.36 -0.77
N TYR A 129 -7.50 -7.18 0.19
CA TYR A 129 -7.73 -5.88 0.82
C TYR A 129 -6.45 -5.30 1.43
N VAL A 130 -5.72 -6.09 2.22
CA VAL A 130 -4.45 -5.67 2.85
C VAL A 130 -3.39 -5.38 1.81
N THR A 131 -3.29 -6.20 0.76
CA THR A 131 -2.36 -5.98 -0.36
C THR A 131 -2.64 -4.64 -1.03
N ASN A 132 -3.88 -4.38 -1.43
CA ASN A 132 -4.27 -3.13 -2.06
C ASN A 132 -4.00 -1.92 -1.14
N LYS A 133 -4.26 -2.06 0.17
CA LYS A 133 -3.98 -1.01 1.15
C LYS A 133 -2.49 -0.79 1.38
N ALA A 134 -1.66 -1.82 1.28
CA ALA A 134 -0.22 -1.69 1.32
C ALA A 134 0.31 -0.93 0.10
N LEU A 135 -0.21 -1.24 -1.11
CA LEU A 135 0.07 -0.50 -2.34
C LEU A 135 -0.35 0.98 -2.20
N ASP A 136 -1.58 1.24 -1.73
CA ASP A 136 -2.07 2.59 -1.45
C ASP A 136 -1.10 3.36 -0.53
N GLY A 137 -0.60 2.70 0.51
CA GLY A 137 0.38 3.27 1.44
C GLY A 137 1.71 3.60 0.79
N VAL A 138 2.25 2.72 -0.07
CA VAL A 138 3.48 2.99 -0.84
C VAL A 138 3.29 4.23 -1.72
N TYR A 139 2.20 4.29 -2.48
CA TYR A 139 1.96 5.42 -3.37
C TYR A 139 1.61 6.72 -2.65
N LEU A 140 1.01 6.64 -1.46
CA LEU A 140 0.80 7.82 -0.61
C LEU A 140 2.14 8.43 -0.20
N MET A 141 3.13 7.61 0.16
CA MET A 141 4.45 8.10 0.51
C MET A 141 5.18 8.71 -0.70
N ILE A 142 5.03 8.11 -1.89
CA ILE A 142 5.56 8.68 -3.14
C ILE A 142 4.91 10.03 -3.44
N ALA A 143 3.58 10.14 -3.32
CA ALA A 143 2.86 11.40 -3.54
C ALA A 143 3.33 12.52 -2.62
N LYS A 144 3.63 12.19 -1.36
CA LYS A 144 4.18 13.15 -0.39
C LYS A 144 5.56 13.62 -0.79
N GLU A 145 6.43 12.70 -1.20
CA GLU A 145 7.78 13.04 -1.65
C GLU A 145 7.74 13.88 -2.93
N GLU A 146 6.88 13.51 -3.89
CA GLU A 146 6.66 14.31 -5.11
C GLU A 146 6.18 15.72 -4.77
N ALA A 147 5.19 15.86 -3.88
CA ALA A 147 4.69 17.16 -3.47
C ALA A 147 5.78 18.00 -2.79
N ALA A 148 6.63 17.39 -1.95
CA ALA A 148 7.75 18.08 -1.32
C ALA A 148 8.79 18.56 -2.35
N ILE A 149 9.10 17.74 -3.36
CA ILE A 149 9.98 18.13 -4.47
C ILE A 149 9.37 19.26 -5.29
N ARG A 150 8.06 19.23 -5.58
CA ARG A 150 7.40 20.31 -6.34
C ARG A 150 7.34 21.63 -5.57
N GLN A 151 7.24 21.58 -4.25
CA GLN A 151 7.25 22.77 -3.40
C GLN A 151 8.65 23.40 -3.31
N ASP A 152 9.72 22.59 -3.28
CA ASP A 152 11.09 23.07 -3.26
C ASP A 152 12.03 22.24 -4.16
N PRO A 153 11.98 22.46 -5.50
CA PRO A 153 12.75 21.66 -6.43
C PRO A 153 14.27 21.83 -6.26
N VAL A 154 14.71 23.06 -5.95
CA VAL A 154 16.13 23.42 -5.84
C VAL A 154 16.72 22.90 -4.54
N GLY A 155 16.02 23.09 -3.41
CA GLY A 155 16.45 22.60 -2.11
C GLY A 155 16.51 21.08 -2.06
N GLN A 156 15.49 20.39 -2.60
CA GLN A 156 15.47 18.92 -2.62
C GLN A 156 16.52 18.34 -3.57
N ALA A 157 16.75 18.93 -4.75
CA ALA A 157 17.82 18.49 -5.65
C ALA A 157 19.20 18.63 -4.97
N SER A 158 19.46 19.75 -4.30
CA SER A 158 20.73 19.96 -3.59
C SER A 158 20.91 18.99 -2.40
N GLY A 159 19.82 18.66 -1.69
CA GLY A 159 19.82 17.72 -0.57
C GLY A 159 20.04 16.27 -1.01
N LEU A 160 19.42 15.85 -2.12
CA LEU A 160 19.63 14.54 -2.72
C LEU A 160 21.07 14.37 -3.22
N LEU A 161 21.60 15.37 -3.93
CA LEU A 161 23.00 15.37 -4.37
C LEU A 161 23.95 15.26 -3.17
N LYS A 162 23.76 16.06 -2.12
CA LYS A 162 24.58 15.99 -0.90
C LYS A 162 24.52 14.62 -0.21
N LYS A 163 23.36 13.97 -0.14
CA LYS A 163 23.24 12.62 0.47
C LYS A 163 23.97 11.55 -0.35
N VAL A 164 23.85 11.58 -1.67
CA VAL A 164 24.48 10.59 -2.55
C VAL A 164 25.99 10.79 -2.60
N PHE A 165 26.46 12.02 -2.80
CA PHE A 165 27.90 12.30 -2.86
C PHE A 165 28.57 12.25 -1.48
N GLY A 166 27.87 12.60 -0.40
CA GLY A 166 28.36 12.43 0.96
C GLY A 166 28.52 10.95 1.35
N ALA A 167 27.62 10.07 0.92
CA ALA A 167 27.71 8.63 1.18
C ALA A 167 28.77 7.89 0.34
N ILE A 168 29.25 8.49 -0.76
CA ILE A 168 30.31 7.93 -1.61
C ILE A 168 31.70 8.43 -1.18
N GLY A 169 31.78 9.60 -0.53
CA GLY A 169 33.02 10.17 -0.01
C GLY A 169 33.34 9.83 1.44
N SER A 170 32.56 8.95 2.09
CA SER A 170 32.72 8.51 3.49
C SER A 170 33.07 7.04 3.58
#